data_AF-A0A927SH80-F1
#
_entry.id   AF-A0A927SH80-F1
#
_cell.length_a   1.000
_cell.length_b   1.000
_cell.length_c   1.000
_cell.angle_alpha   90.00
_cell.angle_beta   90.00
_cell.angle_gamma   90.00
#
_symmetry.space_group_name_H-M   'P 1'
#
loop_
_entity.id
_entity.type
_entity.pdbx_description
1 polymer ?
#
loop_
_entity_poly.entity_id
_entity_poly.type
_entity_poly.pdbx_seq_one_letter_code
_entity_poly.pdbx_strand_id
1 'polypeptide(L)'
;MDILFAALVLGGMGLLFGGLLTLTSKVFAVPSNPTRDAVRELLPGANCGGCGYPGCDGCADAIASGKAAVNACPVCSAEVSEQIAAVMGVEPADAAARMVAKVICQGDIDRCKSKFNYTGIQDCVAASLVSDGNRACKYACLGLGTCVKACPFDAIHIDEHKKIAVVDEDKCKACGKCVAACPKGVLDLQPVTRPVRLMCRAAEEGYLVSDNCRVGCIGCERCAIACKFGAITMVNNLPVIDTEKCVGCMMCAEVCPTNAIWADWDDRKIADIEPDACIGCGMCKRQCQFEAIIGEKKMPHEITSACTGCGACAAKCPKKCITMKVREHTRDRHAKVGTTPEPVLAVNPEDAKVKPARTPEMEAKIQAALAAKAAREAAKQADAKKDTETPIQTAEAEKAE
;
A
#
# COMPACT_ATOMS: atom_id res chain seq x y z
N MET A 1 30.11 22.83 -67.91
CA MET A 1 31.23 22.30 -67.09
C MET A 1 30.94 22.46 -65.60
N ASP A 2 30.33 23.58 -65.20
CA ASP A 2 30.20 24.00 -63.80
C ASP A 2 29.27 23.12 -62.96
N ILE A 3 28.19 22.58 -63.53
CA ILE A 3 27.28 21.66 -62.83
C ILE A 3 27.98 20.34 -62.49
N LEU A 4 28.83 19.85 -63.40
CA LEU A 4 29.58 18.60 -63.20
C LEU A 4 30.66 18.78 -62.14
N PHE A 5 31.32 19.95 -62.13
CA PHE A 5 32.30 20.32 -61.11
C PHE A 5 31.65 20.47 -59.73
N ALA A 6 30.51 21.15 -59.64
CA ALA A 6 29.75 21.27 -58.39
C ALA A 6 29.32 19.91 -57.83
N ALA A 7 28.82 19.00 -58.69
CA ALA A 7 28.45 17.64 -58.29
C ALA A 7 29.65 16.83 -57.79
N LEU A 8 30.82 16.96 -58.44
CA LEU A 8 32.06 16.30 -58.02
C LEU A 8 32.58 16.81 -56.67
N VAL A 9 32.55 18.12 -56.45
CA VAL A 9 33.00 18.72 -55.18
C VAL A 9 32.09 18.28 -54.04
N LEU A 10 30.76 18.32 -54.23
CA LEU A 10 29.79 17.94 -53.20
C LEU A 10 29.85 16.44 -52.89
N GLY A 11 30.00 15.59 -53.93
CA GLY A 11 30.20 14.16 -53.78
C GLY A 11 31.52 13.80 -53.10
N GLY A 12 32.61 14.50 -53.45
CA GLY A 12 33.92 14.34 -52.84
C GLY A 12 33.94 14.73 -51.35
N MET A 13 33.32 15.85 -50.99
CA MET A 13 33.15 16.25 -49.59
C MET A 13 32.26 15.25 -48.83
N GLY A 14 31.20 14.75 -49.45
CA GLY A 14 30.34 13.72 -48.85
C GLY A 14 31.09 12.43 -48.54
N LEU A 15 31.91 11.94 -49.48
CA LEU A 15 32.76 10.76 -49.27
C LEU A 15 33.83 11.00 -48.22
N LEU A 16 34.45 12.18 -48.21
CA LEU A 16 35.47 12.55 -47.23
C LEU A 16 34.90 12.62 -45.82
N PHE A 17 33.77 13.31 -45.62
CA PHE A 17 33.13 13.39 -44.31
C PHE A 17 32.51 12.05 -43.88
N GLY A 18 31.91 11.29 -44.80
CA GLY A 18 31.40 9.95 -44.50
C GLY A 18 32.52 8.97 -44.09
N GLY A 19 33.65 9.01 -44.79
CA GLY A 19 34.84 8.24 -44.45
C GLY A 19 35.43 8.64 -43.10
N LEU A 20 35.53 9.95 -42.83
CA LEU A 20 36.01 10.47 -41.56
C LEU A 20 35.09 10.06 -40.40
N LEU A 21 33.77 10.16 -40.55
CA LEU A 21 32.80 9.74 -39.53
C LEU A 21 32.84 8.23 -39.28
N THR A 22 33.05 7.42 -40.32
CA THR A 22 33.20 5.97 -40.19
C THR A 22 34.48 5.62 -39.43
N LEU A 23 35.57 6.32 -39.72
CA LEU A 23 36.85 6.13 -39.03
C LEU A 23 36.74 6.54 -37.56
N THR A 24 36.21 7.73 -37.26
CA THR A 24 36.04 8.19 -35.87
C THR A 24 35.08 7.29 -35.11
N SER A 25 33.98 6.83 -35.72
CA SER A 25 33.05 5.89 -35.09
C SER A 25 33.71 4.58 -34.70
N LYS A 26 34.65 4.05 -35.50
CA LYS A 26 35.39 2.82 -35.16
C LYS A 26 36.48 3.04 -34.12
N VAL A 27 37.21 4.15 -34.21
CA VAL A 27 38.31 4.47 -33.27
C VAL A 27 37.79 4.77 -31.87
N PHE A 28 36.64 5.45 -31.76
CA PHE A 28 36.00 5.80 -30.49
C PHE A 28 34.87 4.82 -30.10
N ALA A 29 34.78 3.65 -30.74
CA ALA A 29 33.84 2.62 -30.34
C ALA A 29 34.21 2.13 -28.94
N VAL A 30 33.37 2.47 -27.95
CA VAL A 30 33.51 1.97 -26.59
C VAL A 30 33.17 0.47 -26.61
N PRO A 31 34.03 -0.42 -26.08
CA PRO A 31 33.74 -1.85 -26.03
C PRO A 31 32.45 -2.07 -25.23
N SER A 32 31.45 -2.65 -25.88
CA SER A 32 30.16 -2.89 -25.24
C SER A 32 30.32 -4.03 -24.24
N ASN A 33 29.86 -3.80 -23.01
CA ASN A 33 29.87 -4.84 -21.99
C ASN A 33 28.73 -5.82 -22.35
N PRO A 34 29.01 -7.10 -22.62
CA PRO A 34 27.99 -8.05 -23.06
C PRO A 34 26.87 -8.22 -22.03
N THR A 35 27.19 -8.13 -20.73
CA THR A 35 26.20 -8.16 -19.65
C THR A 35 25.30 -6.93 -19.69
N ARG A 36 25.87 -5.76 -19.94
CA ARG A 36 25.12 -4.50 -20.07
C ARG A 36 24.15 -4.54 -21.24
N ASP A 37 24.59 -5.04 -22.40
CA ASP A 37 23.73 -5.12 -23.58
C ASP A 37 22.59 -6.12 -23.38
N ALA A 38 22.88 -7.27 -22.77
CA ALA A 38 21.86 -8.24 -22.38
C ALA A 38 20.82 -7.65 -21.41
N VAL A 39 21.27 -6.91 -20.39
CA VAL A 39 20.34 -6.19 -19.48
C VAL A 39 19.56 -5.12 -20.23
N ARG A 40 20.20 -4.37 -21.14
CA ARG A 40 19.57 -3.31 -21.92
C ARG A 40 18.46 -3.82 -22.84
N GLU A 41 18.61 -5.01 -23.39
CA GLU A 41 17.62 -5.66 -24.24
C GLU A 41 16.37 -6.10 -23.46
N LEU A 42 16.55 -6.48 -22.20
CA LEU A 42 15.45 -6.81 -21.28
C LEU A 42 14.71 -5.56 -20.77
N LEU A 43 15.37 -4.38 -20.77
CA LEU A 43 14.75 -3.15 -20.30
C LEU A 43 13.71 -2.58 -21.29
N PRO A 44 12.65 -1.90 -20.82
CA PRO A 44 11.53 -1.41 -21.65
C PRO A 44 11.87 -0.38 -22.73
N GLY A 45 13.11 0.13 -22.81
CA GLY A 45 13.51 1.17 -23.75
C GLY A 45 12.83 2.54 -23.59
N ALA A 46 11.99 2.73 -22.57
CA ALA A 46 11.15 3.92 -22.39
C ALA A 46 11.91 5.19 -22.00
N ASN A 47 13.20 5.08 -21.62
CA ASN A 47 14.09 6.20 -21.26
C ASN A 47 13.45 7.23 -20.31
N CYS A 48 12.67 6.76 -19.35
CA CYS A 48 11.82 7.63 -18.52
C CYS A 48 12.52 8.27 -17.32
N GLY A 49 13.71 7.78 -16.94
CA GLY A 49 14.45 8.24 -15.76
C GLY A 49 13.85 7.85 -14.42
N GLY A 50 12.76 7.07 -14.38
CA GLY A 50 12.07 6.72 -13.12
C GLY A 50 12.89 5.88 -12.14
N CYS A 51 13.96 5.23 -12.61
CA CYS A 51 14.93 4.50 -11.78
C CYS A 51 16.05 5.38 -11.21
N GLY A 52 16.09 6.68 -11.52
CA GLY A 52 17.16 7.60 -11.11
C GLY A 52 18.39 7.62 -12.04
N TYR A 53 18.40 6.81 -13.10
CA TYR A 53 19.48 6.75 -14.09
C TYR A 53 19.12 7.44 -15.42
N PRO A 54 20.11 7.97 -16.17
CA PRO A 54 19.89 8.62 -17.46
C PRO A 54 19.51 7.60 -18.53
N GLY A 55 18.22 7.31 -18.64
CA GLY A 55 17.67 6.38 -19.62
C GLY A 55 17.85 4.90 -19.28
N CYS A 56 17.38 4.04 -20.17
CA CYS A 56 17.52 2.59 -20.06
C CYS A 56 18.97 2.15 -20.20
N ASP A 57 19.75 2.85 -21.02
CA ASP A 57 21.19 2.62 -21.18
C ASP A 57 21.96 2.89 -19.89
N GLY A 58 21.73 4.03 -19.23
CA GLY A 58 22.36 4.31 -17.94
C GLY A 58 21.90 3.37 -16.82
N CYS A 59 20.65 2.91 -16.86
CA CYS A 59 20.15 1.89 -15.92
C CYS A 59 20.83 0.54 -16.15
N ALA A 60 20.97 0.10 -17.40
CA ALA A 60 21.67 -1.12 -17.75
C ALA A 60 23.16 -1.07 -17.33
N ASP A 61 23.83 0.06 -17.56
CA ASP A 61 25.22 0.28 -17.12
C ASP A 61 25.33 0.18 -15.59
N ALA A 62 24.38 0.76 -14.85
CA ALA A 62 24.38 0.73 -13.39
C ALA A 62 24.11 -0.67 -12.82
N ILE A 63 23.21 -1.43 -13.45
CA ILE A 63 22.95 -2.83 -13.08
C ILE A 63 24.19 -3.69 -13.38
N ALA A 64 24.73 -3.58 -14.60
CA ALA A 64 25.91 -4.35 -15.03
C ALA A 64 27.17 -4.05 -14.22
N SER A 65 27.29 -2.83 -13.67
CA SER A 65 28.39 -2.44 -12.78
C SER A 65 28.13 -2.69 -11.29
N GLY A 66 26.99 -3.30 -10.94
CA GLY A 66 26.62 -3.61 -9.55
C GLY A 66 26.25 -2.39 -8.69
N LYS A 67 26.05 -1.21 -9.31
CA LYS A 67 25.65 0.03 -8.62
C LYS A 67 24.12 0.11 -8.40
N ALA A 68 23.35 -0.64 -9.17
CA ALA A 68 21.90 -0.72 -9.07
C ALA A 68 21.45 -2.17 -8.83
N ALA A 69 20.36 -2.35 -8.09
CA ALA A 69 19.73 -3.65 -7.94
C ALA A 69 19.14 -4.14 -9.27
N VAL A 70 19.00 -5.46 -9.44
CA VAL A 70 18.44 -6.09 -10.66
C VAL A 70 16.99 -5.70 -10.95
N ASN A 71 16.26 -5.25 -9.91
CA ASN A 71 14.90 -4.71 -10.01
C ASN A 71 14.87 -3.16 -10.02
N ALA A 72 15.99 -2.49 -10.30
CA ALA A 72 16.08 -1.03 -10.24
C ALA A 72 15.12 -0.30 -11.20
N CYS A 73 14.69 -0.95 -12.28
CA CYS A 73 13.71 -0.38 -13.19
C CYS A 73 12.29 -0.61 -12.67
N PRO A 74 11.57 0.43 -12.18
CA PRO A 74 10.23 0.26 -11.61
C PRO A 74 9.16 -0.08 -12.66
N VAL A 75 9.51 0.00 -13.95
CA VAL A 75 8.63 -0.30 -15.08
C VAL A 75 8.65 -1.80 -15.42
N CYS A 76 9.72 -2.51 -15.05
CA CYS A 76 9.86 -3.94 -15.34
C CYS A 76 8.90 -4.77 -14.49
N SER A 77 8.41 -5.88 -15.05
CA SER A 77 7.70 -6.89 -14.27
C SER A 77 8.67 -7.65 -13.37
N ALA A 78 8.11 -8.40 -12.41
CA ALA A 78 8.89 -9.33 -11.60
C ALA A 78 9.63 -10.35 -12.49
N GLU A 79 8.97 -10.87 -13.51
CA GLU A 79 9.55 -11.81 -14.49
C GLU A 79 10.76 -11.22 -15.23
N VAL A 80 10.68 -9.97 -15.69
CA VAL A 80 11.82 -9.30 -16.35
C VAL A 80 12.95 -9.06 -15.36
N SER A 81 12.63 -8.75 -14.10
CA SER A 81 13.63 -8.57 -13.05
C SER A 81 14.35 -9.89 -12.70
N GLU A 82 13.64 -11.02 -12.74
CA GLU A 82 14.22 -12.37 -12.60
C GLU A 82 15.15 -12.71 -13.78
N GLN A 83 14.76 -12.37 -15.01
CA GLN A 83 15.62 -12.55 -16.18
C GLN A 83 16.90 -11.71 -16.07
N ILE A 84 16.79 -10.45 -15.61
CA ILE A 84 17.94 -9.58 -15.35
C ILE A 84 18.83 -10.18 -14.24
N ALA A 85 18.23 -10.75 -13.18
CA ALA A 85 18.96 -11.42 -12.12
C ALA A 85 19.75 -12.64 -12.63
N ALA A 86 19.13 -13.44 -13.50
CA ALA A 86 19.78 -14.57 -14.15
C ALA A 86 20.97 -14.15 -15.03
N VAL A 87 20.83 -13.05 -15.80
CA VAL A 87 21.94 -12.47 -16.59
C VAL A 87 23.07 -11.97 -15.69
N MET A 88 22.75 -11.41 -14.54
CA MET A 88 23.72 -10.91 -13.56
C MET A 88 24.33 -11.99 -12.67
N GLY A 89 23.80 -13.22 -12.70
CA GLY A 89 24.22 -14.32 -11.84
C GLY A 89 23.99 -14.08 -10.34
N VAL A 90 22.96 -13.29 -9.99
CA VAL A 90 22.60 -12.97 -8.60
C VAL A 90 21.22 -13.52 -8.27
N GLU A 91 21.00 -13.83 -6.99
CA GLU A 91 19.67 -14.19 -6.50
C GLU A 91 18.66 -13.06 -6.77
N PRO A 92 17.41 -13.37 -7.16
CA PRO A 92 16.40 -12.37 -7.40
C PRO A 92 16.18 -11.55 -6.11
N ALA A 93 16.27 -10.23 -6.24
CA ALA A 93 15.96 -9.34 -5.13
C ALA A 93 14.50 -9.54 -4.69
N ASP A 94 14.23 -9.42 -3.39
CA ASP A 94 12.86 -9.44 -2.86
C ASP A 94 11.97 -8.51 -3.70
N ALA A 95 10.80 -9.02 -4.10
CA ALA A 95 9.86 -8.26 -4.90
C ALA A 95 9.42 -7.00 -4.14
N ALA A 96 10.00 -5.86 -4.49
CA ALA A 96 9.59 -4.58 -3.96
C ALA A 96 8.09 -4.39 -4.23
N ALA A 97 7.34 -3.90 -3.24
CA ALA A 97 5.91 -3.71 -3.37
C ALA A 97 5.60 -2.85 -4.61
N ARG A 98 4.69 -3.32 -5.48
CA ARG A 98 4.30 -2.60 -6.69
C ARG A 98 3.90 -1.18 -6.34
N MET A 99 4.62 -0.22 -6.90
CA MET A 99 4.35 1.20 -6.73
C MET A 99 3.38 1.68 -7.80
N VAL A 100 2.53 2.65 -7.47
CA VAL A 100 1.62 3.32 -8.42
C VAL A 100 1.55 4.80 -8.09
N ALA A 101 1.31 5.62 -9.11
CA ALA A 101 1.01 7.03 -8.90
C ALA A 101 -0.39 7.17 -8.27
N LYS A 102 -0.52 8.01 -7.25
CA LYS A 102 -1.79 8.31 -6.60
C LYS A 102 -1.96 9.82 -6.48
N VAL A 103 -3.20 10.27 -6.60
CA VAL A 103 -3.57 11.68 -6.47
C VAL A 103 -3.91 11.96 -5.01
N ILE A 104 -3.04 12.69 -4.32
CA ILE A 104 -3.18 13.14 -2.92
C ILE A 104 -4.09 14.38 -2.85
N CYS A 105 -5.27 14.30 -3.46
CA CYS A 105 -6.26 15.37 -3.41
C CYS A 105 -7.67 14.80 -3.63
N GLN A 106 -8.56 15.04 -2.67
CA GLN A 106 -9.99 14.74 -2.77
C GLN A 106 -10.87 15.98 -2.92
N GLY A 107 -10.26 17.16 -3.08
CA GLY A 107 -10.96 18.43 -3.24
C GLY A 107 -11.59 18.57 -4.62
N ASP A 108 -12.61 17.76 -4.92
CA ASP A 108 -13.45 17.90 -6.10
C ASP A 108 -14.18 19.25 -6.16
N ILE A 109 -14.87 19.52 -7.26
CA ILE A 109 -15.54 20.81 -7.49
C ILE A 109 -16.62 21.12 -6.46
N ASP A 110 -17.22 20.11 -5.84
CA ASP A 110 -18.24 20.30 -4.82
C ASP A 110 -17.63 20.54 -3.44
N ARG A 111 -16.49 19.89 -3.15
CA ARG A 111 -15.88 19.92 -1.81
C ARG A 111 -14.85 21.02 -1.64
N CYS A 112 -14.17 21.44 -2.72
CA CYS A 112 -13.24 22.56 -2.72
C CYS A 112 -13.82 23.75 -3.47
N LYS A 113 -13.90 24.91 -2.81
CA LYS A 113 -14.38 26.14 -3.44
C LYS A 113 -13.47 26.50 -4.62
N SER A 114 -14.05 27.12 -5.65
CA SER A 114 -13.28 27.68 -6.77
C SER A 114 -13.11 29.18 -6.57
N LYS A 115 -11.93 29.73 -6.84
CA LYS A 115 -11.66 31.18 -6.75
C LYS A 115 -12.31 31.91 -7.92
N PHE A 116 -12.17 31.34 -9.12
CA PHE A 116 -12.66 31.87 -10.37
C PHE A 116 -12.72 30.75 -11.42
N ASN A 117 -13.47 30.98 -12.49
CA ASN A 117 -13.46 30.10 -13.65
C ASN A 117 -12.26 30.44 -14.54
N TYR A 118 -11.39 29.46 -14.77
CA TYR A 118 -10.18 29.67 -15.58
C TYR A 118 -10.49 29.47 -17.05
N THR A 119 -10.42 30.57 -17.81
CA THR A 119 -10.54 30.57 -19.26
C THR A 119 -9.17 30.89 -19.85
N GLY A 120 -8.42 29.85 -20.22
CA GLY A 120 -7.06 29.98 -20.71
C GLY A 120 -6.51 28.67 -21.26
N ILE A 121 -5.18 28.58 -21.36
CA ILE A 121 -4.48 27.38 -21.82
C ILE A 121 -4.79 26.24 -20.86
N GLN A 122 -5.38 25.14 -21.36
CA GLN A 122 -5.72 23.97 -20.57
C GLN A 122 -4.46 23.22 -20.12
N ASP A 123 -3.80 23.78 -19.11
CA ASP A 123 -2.57 23.29 -18.50
C ASP A 123 -2.44 23.77 -17.05
N CYS A 124 -2.15 22.85 -16.14
CA CYS A 124 -2.00 23.17 -14.72
C CYS A 124 -0.81 24.11 -14.46
N VAL A 125 0.27 24.03 -15.23
CA VAL A 125 1.45 24.90 -15.05
C VAL A 125 1.05 26.33 -15.37
N ALA A 126 0.41 26.55 -16.53
CA ALA A 126 -0.06 27.86 -16.93
C ALA A 126 -1.08 28.44 -15.94
N ALA A 127 -2.06 27.65 -15.50
CA ALA A 127 -3.04 28.10 -14.52
C ALA A 127 -2.44 28.39 -13.15
N SER A 128 -1.42 27.63 -12.73
CA SER A 128 -0.78 27.85 -11.42
C SER A 128 -0.09 29.21 -11.29
N LEU A 129 0.31 29.83 -12.41
CA LEU A 129 0.90 31.18 -12.43
C LEU A 129 -0.14 32.28 -12.19
N VAL A 130 -1.43 31.97 -12.34
CA VAL A 130 -2.53 32.91 -12.13
C VAL A 130 -3.16 32.65 -10.76
N SER A 131 -2.73 33.39 -9.74
CA SER A 131 -3.26 33.32 -8.37
C SER A 131 -3.23 31.90 -7.76
N ASP A 132 -2.16 31.15 -8.01
CA ASP A 132 -2.02 29.75 -7.58
C ASP A 132 -3.10 28.81 -8.15
N GLY A 133 -3.71 29.16 -9.28
CA GLY A 133 -4.73 28.35 -9.93
C GLY A 133 -6.16 28.69 -9.52
N ASN A 134 -7.09 28.00 -10.18
CA ASN A 134 -8.54 28.25 -10.12
C ASN A 134 -9.24 27.76 -8.85
N ARG A 135 -8.57 26.97 -8.02
CA ARG A 135 -9.12 26.42 -6.77
C ARG A 135 -8.80 27.32 -5.58
N ALA A 136 -9.73 27.43 -4.62
CA ALA A 136 -9.56 28.22 -3.40
C ALA A 136 -8.39 27.70 -2.57
N CYS A 137 -8.27 26.38 -2.45
CA CYS A 137 -7.09 25.75 -1.87
C CYS A 137 -5.89 25.85 -2.83
N LYS A 138 -4.82 26.50 -2.39
CA LYS A 138 -3.59 26.71 -3.18
C LYS A 138 -2.87 25.41 -3.57
N TYR A 139 -3.16 24.31 -2.87
CA TYR A 139 -2.58 22.98 -3.10
C TYR A 139 -3.46 22.05 -3.93
N ALA A 140 -4.70 22.43 -4.25
CA ALA A 140 -5.65 21.51 -4.87
C ALA A 140 -5.25 21.12 -6.29
N CYS A 141 -5.68 19.93 -6.73
CA CYS A 141 -5.64 19.55 -8.13
C CYS A 141 -6.47 20.56 -8.95
N LEU A 142 -5.85 21.14 -9.99
CA LEU A 142 -6.51 22.15 -10.83
C LEU A 142 -7.43 21.53 -11.90
N GLY A 143 -7.24 20.24 -12.21
CA GLY A 143 -8.07 19.51 -13.18
C GLY A 143 -7.77 19.82 -14.65
N LEU A 144 -6.60 20.39 -14.98
CA LEU A 144 -6.26 20.84 -16.35
C LEU A 144 -5.30 19.91 -17.11
N GLY A 145 -4.97 18.74 -16.55
CA GLY A 145 -4.40 17.64 -17.34
C GLY A 145 -2.90 17.69 -17.68
N THR A 146 -2.07 18.52 -17.04
CA THR A 146 -0.59 18.46 -17.25
C THR A 146 -0.04 17.05 -16.98
N CYS A 147 -0.54 16.38 -15.93
CA CYS A 147 -0.15 15.01 -15.61
C CYS A 147 -0.61 13.98 -16.66
N VAL A 148 -1.73 14.23 -17.34
CA VAL A 148 -2.23 13.41 -18.46
C VAL A 148 -1.25 13.49 -19.62
N LYS A 149 -0.87 14.71 -20.04
CA LYS A 149 0.12 14.95 -21.11
C LYS A 149 1.50 14.35 -20.78
N ALA A 150 1.87 14.33 -19.50
CA ALA A 150 3.15 13.80 -19.04
C ALA A 150 3.21 12.26 -19.00
N CYS A 151 2.07 11.57 -19.01
CA CYS A 151 2.02 10.11 -18.88
C CYS A 151 2.21 9.44 -20.26
N PRO A 152 3.30 8.69 -20.49
CA PRO A 152 3.49 7.99 -21.76
C PRO A 152 2.70 6.67 -21.87
N PHE A 153 2.03 6.27 -20.78
CA PHE A 153 1.33 5.00 -20.66
C PHE A 153 -0.21 5.16 -20.61
N ASP A 154 -0.72 6.37 -20.83
CA ASP A 154 -2.16 6.66 -20.78
C ASP A 154 -2.83 6.18 -19.47
N ALA A 155 -2.10 6.31 -18.36
CA ALA A 155 -2.55 5.83 -17.06
C ALA A 155 -3.29 6.92 -16.26
N ILE A 156 -3.43 8.14 -16.77
CA ILE A 156 -4.01 9.27 -16.04
C ILE A 156 -5.05 9.95 -16.91
N HIS A 157 -6.23 10.21 -16.37
CA HIS A 157 -7.27 11.02 -16.99
C HIS A 157 -7.85 12.03 -15.98
N ILE A 158 -8.59 13.02 -16.46
CA ILE A 158 -9.32 13.94 -15.60
C ILE A 158 -10.77 13.45 -15.51
N ASP A 159 -11.24 13.19 -14.29
CA ASP A 159 -12.63 12.80 -14.03
C ASP A 159 -13.58 13.92 -14.45
N GLU A 160 -14.56 13.60 -15.29
CA GLU A 160 -15.47 14.58 -15.87
C GLU A 160 -16.34 15.29 -14.84
N HIS A 161 -16.68 14.61 -13.74
CA HIS A 161 -17.54 15.14 -12.68
C HIS A 161 -16.72 15.82 -11.59
N LYS A 162 -15.73 15.12 -11.05
CA LYS A 162 -14.91 15.62 -9.94
C LYS A 162 -13.95 16.71 -10.38
N LYS A 163 -13.60 16.76 -11.66
CA LYS A 163 -12.59 17.67 -12.25
C LYS A 163 -11.24 17.58 -11.52
N ILE A 164 -10.84 16.36 -11.17
CA ILE A 164 -9.54 16.02 -10.58
C ILE A 164 -8.91 14.89 -11.38
N ALA A 165 -7.59 14.75 -11.31
CA ALA A 165 -6.89 13.63 -11.93
C ALA A 165 -7.26 12.30 -11.24
N VAL A 166 -7.39 11.25 -12.04
CA VAL A 166 -7.58 9.86 -11.61
C VAL A 166 -6.54 9.02 -12.32
N VAL A 167 -5.92 8.10 -11.58
CA VAL A 167 -4.88 7.20 -12.09
C VAL A 167 -5.46 5.80 -12.23
N ASP A 168 -5.28 5.21 -13.40
CA ASP A 168 -5.48 3.78 -13.67
C ASP A 168 -4.26 3.00 -13.16
N GLU A 169 -4.49 2.20 -12.13
CA GLU A 169 -3.44 1.47 -11.42
C GLU A 169 -2.84 0.33 -12.25
N ASP A 170 -3.63 -0.24 -13.16
CA ASP A 170 -3.22 -1.37 -14.01
C ASP A 170 -2.26 -0.90 -15.10
N LYS A 171 -2.54 0.28 -15.67
CA LYS A 171 -1.68 0.92 -16.69
C LYS A 171 -0.46 1.61 -16.09
N CYS A 172 -0.54 2.06 -14.84
CA CYS A 172 0.55 2.82 -14.21
C CYS A 172 1.83 1.97 -14.07
N LYS A 173 2.95 2.50 -14.58
CA LYS A 173 4.29 1.87 -14.50
C LYS A 173 5.23 2.54 -13.49
N ALA A 174 4.69 3.33 -12.57
CA ALA A 174 5.46 4.03 -11.53
C ALA A 174 6.67 4.87 -12.01
N CYS A 175 6.66 5.38 -13.25
CA CYS A 175 7.81 6.09 -13.82
C CYS A 175 8.08 7.49 -13.23
N GLY A 176 7.17 8.03 -12.41
CA GLY A 176 7.34 9.32 -11.73
C GLY A 176 7.17 10.59 -12.59
N LYS A 177 7.03 10.49 -13.93
CA LYS A 177 6.88 11.66 -14.82
C LYS A 177 5.74 12.59 -14.41
N CYS A 178 4.61 12.04 -14.02
CA CYS A 178 3.45 12.82 -13.57
C CYS A 178 3.68 13.54 -12.23
N VAL A 179 4.51 12.96 -11.34
CA VAL A 179 4.90 13.56 -10.06
C VAL A 179 5.76 14.78 -10.31
N ALA A 180 6.78 14.65 -11.17
CA ALA A 180 7.66 15.74 -11.56
C ALA A 180 6.92 16.86 -12.32
N ALA A 181 5.97 16.51 -13.18
CA ALA A 181 5.22 17.48 -13.97
C ALA A 181 4.12 18.23 -13.20
N CYS A 182 3.78 17.81 -11.97
CA CYS A 182 2.66 18.38 -11.23
C CYS A 182 3.07 19.68 -10.51
N PRO A 183 2.60 20.87 -10.94
CA PRO A 183 2.99 22.14 -10.29
C PRO A 183 2.43 22.28 -8.87
N LYS A 184 1.43 21.46 -8.51
CA LYS A 184 0.80 21.44 -7.17
C LYS A 184 1.34 20.34 -6.27
N GLY A 185 2.17 19.44 -6.79
CA GLY A 185 2.70 18.31 -6.03
C GLY A 185 1.61 17.39 -5.46
N VAL A 186 0.43 17.29 -6.08
CA VAL A 186 -0.65 16.40 -5.59
C VAL A 186 -0.54 14.97 -6.11
N LEU A 187 0.57 14.62 -6.75
CA LEU A 187 0.84 13.27 -7.24
C LEU A 187 2.03 12.71 -6.49
N ASP A 188 1.94 11.44 -6.12
CA ASP A 188 2.99 10.73 -5.37
C ASP A 188 3.02 9.25 -5.74
N LEU A 189 4.21 8.63 -5.67
CA LEU A 189 4.37 7.20 -5.89
C LEU A 189 4.25 6.47 -4.57
N GLN A 190 3.28 5.57 -4.49
CA GLN A 190 2.98 4.84 -3.26
C GLN A 190 2.71 3.36 -3.56
N PRO A 191 3.01 2.44 -2.63
CA PRO A 191 2.74 1.03 -2.85
C PRO A 191 1.24 0.78 -2.95
N VAL A 192 0.82 -0.13 -3.83
CA VAL A 192 -0.60 -0.51 -3.99
C VAL A 192 -1.16 -1.03 -2.68
N THR A 193 -0.40 -1.87 -1.98
CA THR A 193 -0.73 -2.51 -0.70
C THR A 193 -0.83 -1.56 0.49
N ARG A 194 -0.66 -0.24 0.28
CA ARG A 194 -0.72 0.74 1.36
C ARG A 194 -2.15 0.86 1.89
N PRO A 195 -2.42 0.47 3.15
CA PRO A 195 -3.78 0.35 3.67
C PRO A 195 -4.42 1.70 4.00
N VAL A 196 -3.63 2.75 4.25
CA VAL A 196 -4.09 4.09 4.60
C VAL A 196 -3.25 5.17 3.94
N ARG A 197 -3.90 6.22 3.45
CA ARG A 197 -3.26 7.32 2.70
C ARG A 197 -3.84 8.65 3.14
N LEU A 198 -2.99 9.62 3.46
CA LEU A 198 -3.43 11.01 3.54
C LEU A 198 -3.68 11.50 2.12
N MET A 199 -4.86 12.07 1.85
CA MET A 199 -5.29 12.56 0.54
C MET A 199 -5.43 14.09 0.53
N CYS A 200 -4.58 14.75 1.31
CA CYS A 200 -4.49 16.19 1.41
C CYS A 200 -3.03 16.62 1.57
N ARG A 201 -2.64 17.69 0.89
CA ARG A 201 -1.31 18.32 1.00
C ARG A 201 -1.37 19.75 1.52
N ALA A 202 -2.52 20.15 2.06
CA ALA A 202 -2.73 21.52 2.54
C ALA A 202 -2.01 21.74 3.87
N ALA A 203 -0.74 22.13 3.79
CA ALA A 203 0.10 22.45 4.94
C ALA A 203 -0.17 23.89 5.41
N GLU A 204 -1.37 24.12 5.94
CA GLU A 204 -1.87 25.40 6.44
C GLU A 204 -2.61 25.21 7.77
N GLU A 205 -2.98 26.31 8.42
CA GLU A 205 -3.83 26.28 9.60
C GLU A 205 -5.21 25.70 9.25
N GLY A 206 -5.74 24.86 10.14
CA GLY A 206 -6.95 24.08 9.86
C GLY A 206 -8.18 24.91 9.48
N TYR A 207 -8.33 26.11 10.04
CA TYR A 207 -9.45 27.00 9.70
C TYR A 207 -9.39 27.49 8.25
N LEU A 208 -8.20 27.84 7.74
CA LEU A 208 -7.99 28.21 6.34
C LEU A 208 -8.28 27.04 5.41
N VAL A 209 -7.91 25.82 5.83
CA VAL A 209 -8.21 24.62 5.07
C VAL A 209 -9.72 24.37 5.03
N SER A 210 -10.42 24.42 6.15
CA SER A 210 -11.88 24.19 6.21
C SER A 210 -12.69 25.24 5.46
N ASP A 211 -12.23 26.50 5.47
CA ASP A 211 -12.87 27.58 4.73
C ASP A 211 -12.81 27.35 3.22
N ASN A 212 -11.76 26.70 2.73
CA ASN A 212 -11.53 26.47 1.31
C ASN A 212 -11.93 25.06 0.82
N CYS A 213 -11.86 24.05 1.68
CA CYS A 213 -12.07 22.65 1.32
C CYS A 213 -12.67 21.84 2.48
N ARG A 214 -13.88 21.31 2.27
CA ARG A 214 -14.64 20.54 3.28
C ARG A 214 -14.05 19.16 3.60
N VAL A 215 -13.12 18.67 2.78
CA VAL A 215 -12.42 17.37 2.95
C VAL A 215 -10.92 17.51 3.19
N GLY A 216 -10.44 18.73 3.38
CA GLY A 216 -9.03 18.98 3.68
C GLY A 216 -8.64 18.48 5.08
N CYS A 217 -7.35 18.20 5.27
CA CYS A 217 -6.82 17.92 6.60
C CYS A 217 -6.74 19.23 7.38
N ILE A 218 -7.38 19.28 8.55
CA ILE A 218 -7.41 20.47 9.41
C ILE A 218 -6.38 20.41 10.56
N GLY A 219 -5.46 19.45 10.55
CA GLY A 219 -4.42 19.33 11.59
C GLY A 219 -4.91 18.96 12.99
N CYS A 220 -6.13 18.41 13.16
CA CYS A 220 -6.73 18.14 14.48
C CYS A 220 -6.09 17.01 15.32
N GLU A 221 -5.02 16.37 14.83
CA GLU A 221 -4.25 15.31 15.52
C GLU A 221 -5.01 14.03 15.95
N ARG A 222 -6.32 13.93 15.72
CA ARG A 222 -7.14 12.74 16.08
C ARG A 222 -6.58 11.44 15.54
N CYS A 223 -6.02 11.47 14.32
CA CYS A 223 -5.38 10.32 13.70
C CYS A 223 -4.12 9.86 14.45
N ALA A 224 -3.28 10.81 14.90
CA ALA A 224 -2.10 10.52 15.70
C ALA A 224 -2.48 9.92 17.07
N ILE A 225 -3.50 10.48 17.73
CA ILE A 225 -4.02 9.99 19.02
C ILE A 225 -4.63 8.58 18.90
N ALA A 226 -5.35 8.31 17.80
CA ALA A 226 -5.93 7.00 17.52
C ALA A 226 -4.89 5.93 17.18
N CYS A 227 -3.69 6.31 16.74
CA CYS A 227 -2.64 5.38 16.37
C CYS A 227 -1.96 4.78 17.63
N LYS A 228 -2.35 3.56 18.01
CA LYS A 228 -1.72 2.81 19.12
C LYS A 228 -0.34 2.23 18.80
N PHE A 229 0.15 2.44 17.57
CA PHE A 229 1.41 1.89 17.07
C PHE A 229 2.51 2.96 16.86
N GLY A 230 2.22 4.23 17.18
CA GLY A 230 3.18 5.32 16.99
C GLY A 230 3.59 5.53 15.54
N ALA A 231 2.74 5.16 14.58
CA ALA A 231 3.02 5.24 13.15
C ALA A 231 2.69 6.61 12.53
N ILE A 232 2.14 7.55 13.29
CA ILE A 232 1.72 8.86 12.77
C ILE A 232 2.42 9.98 13.55
N THR A 233 3.07 10.88 12.82
CA THR A 233 3.72 12.07 13.36
C THR A 233 3.16 13.30 12.65
N MET A 234 2.89 14.37 13.39
CA MET A 234 2.39 15.62 12.81
C MET A 234 3.57 16.49 12.36
N VAL A 235 3.58 16.89 11.08
CA VAL A 235 4.58 17.79 10.50
C VAL A 235 3.85 18.84 9.67
N ASN A 236 4.05 20.12 9.97
CA ASN A 236 3.41 21.25 9.27
C ASN A 236 1.87 21.08 9.15
N ASN A 237 1.21 20.75 10.28
CA ASN A 237 -0.24 20.49 10.37
C ASN A 237 -0.75 19.29 9.56
N LEU A 238 0.12 18.46 8.98
CA LEU A 238 -0.25 17.26 8.24
C LEU A 238 0.27 15.98 8.93
N PRO A 239 -0.52 14.89 8.94
CA PRO A 239 -0.06 13.61 9.46
C PRO A 239 0.86 12.92 8.47
N VAL A 240 2.12 12.70 8.87
CA VAL A 240 3.08 11.83 8.19
C VAL A 240 2.94 10.43 8.76
N ILE A 241 2.64 9.46 7.90
CA ILE A 241 2.40 8.07 8.30
C ILE A 241 3.62 7.23 7.93
N ASP A 242 4.32 6.76 8.95
CA ASP A 242 5.44 5.80 8.90
C ASP A 242 4.91 4.42 8.50
N THR A 243 5.33 3.94 7.33
CA THR A 243 4.88 2.65 6.77
C THR A 243 5.43 1.45 7.50
N GLU A 244 6.58 1.57 8.15
CA GLU A 244 7.23 0.46 8.85
C GLU A 244 6.50 0.14 10.15
N LYS A 245 5.95 1.17 10.82
CA LYS A 245 5.16 1.01 12.05
C LYS A 245 3.68 0.79 11.79
N CYS A 246 3.18 1.13 10.60
CA CYS A 246 1.77 1.04 10.29
C CYS A 246 1.34 -0.42 10.07
N VAL A 247 0.53 -0.94 10.98
CA VAL A 247 -0.04 -2.31 10.88
C VAL A 247 -1.35 -2.38 10.09
N GLY A 248 -1.78 -1.29 9.45
CA GLY A 248 -2.99 -1.30 8.61
C GLY A 248 -4.33 -1.43 9.34
N CYS A 249 -4.43 -1.00 10.61
CA CYS A 249 -5.68 -1.08 11.39
C CYS A 249 -6.79 -0.08 10.97
N MET A 250 -6.45 0.87 10.08
CA MET A 250 -7.35 1.89 9.51
C MET A 250 -8.07 2.83 10.49
N MET A 251 -7.73 2.78 11.78
CA MET A 251 -8.34 3.63 12.81
C MET A 251 -8.13 5.13 12.57
N CYS A 252 -7.02 5.51 11.94
CA CYS A 252 -6.75 6.91 11.61
C CYS A 252 -7.74 7.47 10.58
N ALA A 253 -8.17 6.65 9.62
CA ALA A 253 -9.21 7.03 8.66
C ALA A 253 -10.59 7.07 9.33
N GLU A 254 -10.89 6.10 10.19
CA GLU A 254 -12.14 6.01 10.94
C GLU A 254 -12.41 7.28 11.78
N VAL A 255 -11.39 7.78 12.49
CA VAL A 255 -11.53 8.95 13.36
C VAL A 255 -11.39 10.29 12.62
N CYS A 256 -11.15 10.29 11.31
CA CYS A 256 -10.90 11.52 10.57
C CYS A 256 -12.22 12.30 10.30
N PRO A 257 -12.43 13.48 10.92
CA PRO A 257 -13.72 14.18 10.79
C PRO A 257 -13.98 14.69 9.37
N THR A 258 -12.92 15.03 8.62
CA THR A 258 -13.02 15.56 7.26
C THR A 258 -12.90 14.48 6.18
N ASN A 259 -12.56 13.24 6.55
CA ASN A 259 -12.24 12.14 5.62
C ASN A 259 -11.02 12.43 4.73
N ALA A 260 -10.11 13.29 5.19
CA ALA A 260 -8.85 13.57 4.50
C ALA A 260 -7.92 12.36 4.43
N ILE A 261 -8.11 11.34 5.28
CA ILE A 261 -7.38 10.07 5.23
C ILE A 261 -8.26 9.03 4.55
N TRP A 262 -7.81 8.52 3.42
CA TRP A 262 -8.38 7.36 2.74
C TRP A 262 -7.86 6.06 3.37
N ALA A 263 -8.70 5.03 3.39
CA ALA A 263 -8.35 3.69 3.80
C ALA A 263 -8.93 2.67 2.83
N ASP A 264 -8.23 1.55 2.71
CA ASP A 264 -8.63 0.40 1.91
C ASP A 264 -9.64 -0.47 2.68
N TRP A 265 -10.89 -0.05 2.69
CA TRP A 265 -11.92 -0.72 3.48
C TRP A 265 -12.29 -2.10 2.95
N ASP A 266 -12.11 -2.33 1.64
CA ASP A 266 -12.50 -3.57 0.97
C ASP A 266 -11.58 -4.73 1.42
N ASP A 267 -10.29 -4.44 1.62
CA ASP A 267 -9.31 -5.41 2.12
C ASP A 267 -9.13 -5.39 3.64
N ARG A 268 -10.01 -4.71 4.39
CA ARG A 268 -9.90 -4.64 5.85
C ARG A 268 -10.14 -6.00 6.48
N LYS A 269 -9.09 -6.57 7.08
CA LYS A 269 -9.18 -7.85 7.77
C LYS A 269 -9.72 -7.71 9.19
N ILE A 270 -10.36 -8.75 9.70
CA ILE A 270 -10.75 -8.91 11.10
C ILE A 270 -10.22 -10.27 11.60
N ALA A 271 -9.87 -10.31 12.88
CA ALA A 271 -9.46 -11.56 13.51
C ALA A 271 -10.69 -12.47 13.72
N ASP A 272 -10.52 -13.76 13.50
CA ASP A 272 -11.51 -14.79 13.75
C ASP A 272 -10.84 -15.95 14.52
N ILE A 273 -11.45 -16.39 15.62
CA ILE A 273 -10.87 -17.41 16.51
C ILE A 273 -11.64 -18.71 16.32
N GLU A 274 -10.93 -19.78 15.97
CA GLU A 274 -11.48 -21.13 15.92
C GLU A 274 -11.73 -21.65 17.37
N PRO A 275 -12.99 -21.81 17.80
CA PRO A 275 -13.30 -22.14 19.20
C PRO A 275 -12.72 -23.49 19.62
N ASP A 276 -12.74 -24.48 18.73
CA ASP A 276 -12.31 -25.85 19.01
C ASP A 276 -10.80 -26.01 19.23
N ALA A 277 -10.02 -25.07 18.71
CA ALA A 277 -8.58 -25.03 18.85
C ALA A 277 -8.11 -24.05 19.96
N CYS A 278 -9.01 -23.20 20.45
CA CYS A 278 -8.68 -22.19 21.44
C CYS A 278 -8.64 -22.77 22.86
N ILE A 279 -7.45 -22.75 23.47
CA ILE A 279 -7.24 -23.29 24.83
C ILE A 279 -7.52 -22.29 25.96
N GLY A 280 -7.93 -21.05 25.64
CA GLY A 280 -8.24 -20.05 26.67
C GLY A 280 -7.03 -19.51 27.44
N CYS A 281 -5.85 -19.41 26.81
CA CYS A 281 -4.60 -18.97 27.45
C CYS A 281 -4.53 -17.46 27.79
N GLY A 282 -5.34 -16.63 27.13
CA GLY A 282 -5.45 -15.18 27.37
C GLY A 282 -4.34 -14.32 26.76
N MET A 283 -3.41 -14.90 25.99
CA MET A 283 -2.35 -14.13 25.32
C MET A 283 -2.90 -13.16 24.27
N CYS A 284 -3.91 -13.57 23.49
CA CYS A 284 -4.57 -12.70 22.53
C CYS A 284 -5.17 -11.46 23.21
N LYS A 285 -5.85 -11.65 24.36
CA LYS A 285 -6.47 -10.57 25.13
C LYS A 285 -5.44 -9.56 25.64
N ARG A 286 -4.29 -10.02 26.16
CA ARG A 286 -3.19 -9.13 26.58
C ARG A 286 -2.55 -8.36 25.42
N GLN A 287 -2.56 -8.92 24.22
CA GLN A 287 -1.97 -8.29 23.03
C GLN A 287 -2.91 -7.26 22.37
N CYS A 288 -4.22 -7.34 22.65
CA CYS A 288 -5.21 -6.48 22.02
C CYS A 288 -5.19 -5.07 22.64
N GLN A 289 -4.80 -4.08 21.85
CA GLN A 289 -4.82 -2.65 22.23
C GLN A 289 -6.20 -1.99 22.09
N PHE A 290 -7.20 -2.75 21.64
CA PHE A 290 -8.55 -2.26 21.32
C PHE A 290 -9.64 -2.99 22.11
N GLU A 291 -9.26 -3.80 23.09
CA GLU A 291 -10.16 -4.57 23.96
C GLU A 291 -11.20 -5.42 23.19
N ALA A 292 -10.87 -5.80 21.95
CA ALA A 292 -11.77 -6.49 21.02
C ALA A 292 -11.90 -7.99 21.28
N ILE A 293 -11.36 -8.50 22.39
CA ILE A 293 -11.31 -9.94 22.69
C ILE A 293 -11.97 -10.21 24.04
N ILE A 294 -13.07 -10.94 23.98
CA ILE A 294 -13.83 -11.37 25.16
C ILE A 294 -13.59 -12.86 25.42
N GLY A 295 -13.91 -13.30 26.64
CA GLY A 295 -13.66 -14.66 27.10
C GLY A 295 -12.88 -14.72 28.41
N GLU A 296 -13.06 -15.82 29.12
CA GLU A 296 -12.46 -16.11 30.42
C GLU A 296 -11.32 -17.12 30.28
N LYS A 297 -10.46 -17.22 31.31
CA LYS A 297 -9.38 -18.20 31.32
C LYS A 297 -9.95 -19.62 31.17
N LYS A 298 -9.25 -20.46 30.40
CA LYS A 298 -9.62 -21.85 30.07
C LYS A 298 -10.84 -22.02 29.14
N MET A 299 -11.51 -20.92 28.77
CA MET A 299 -12.62 -20.90 27.83
C MET A 299 -12.16 -20.39 26.46
N PRO A 300 -12.80 -20.82 25.35
CA PRO A 300 -12.57 -20.21 24.04
C PRO A 300 -12.80 -18.70 24.10
N HIS A 301 -11.89 -17.93 23.51
CA HIS A 301 -12.05 -16.49 23.35
C HIS A 301 -12.78 -16.16 22.06
N GLU A 302 -13.39 -14.99 22.02
CA GLU A 302 -14.15 -14.50 20.88
C GLU A 302 -13.78 -13.07 20.54
N ILE A 303 -13.91 -12.72 19.26
CA ILE A 303 -13.59 -11.40 18.72
C ILE A 303 -14.88 -10.59 18.57
N THR A 304 -14.85 -9.34 19.04
CA THR A 304 -15.98 -8.40 18.93
C THR A 304 -15.83 -7.48 17.71
N SER A 305 -16.89 -6.73 17.42
CA SER A 305 -16.92 -5.71 16.36
C SER A 305 -15.90 -4.57 16.56
N ALA A 306 -15.34 -4.42 17.77
CA ALA A 306 -14.27 -3.47 18.07
C ALA A 306 -12.93 -3.85 17.43
N CYS A 307 -12.81 -5.05 16.85
CA CYS A 307 -11.58 -5.51 16.23
C CYS A 307 -11.22 -4.67 15.01
N THR A 308 -10.00 -4.13 15.04
CA THR A 308 -9.51 -3.21 14.02
C THR A 308 -8.74 -3.90 12.90
N GLY A 309 -8.41 -5.18 13.06
CA GLY A 309 -7.72 -5.96 12.04
C GLY A 309 -6.19 -5.99 12.12
N CYS A 310 -5.58 -5.45 13.20
CA CYS A 310 -4.12 -5.30 13.27
C CYS A 310 -3.30 -6.60 13.30
N GLY A 311 -3.93 -7.77 13.45
CA GLY A 311 -3.27 -9.08 13.42
C GLY A 311 -2.35 -9.41 14.62
N ALA A 312 -2.16 -8.49 15.56
CA ALA A 312 -1.24 -8.70 16.68
C ALA A 312 -1.61 -9.91 17.55
N CYS A 313 -2.91 -10.16 17.75
CA CYS A 313 -3.39 -11.34 18.47
C CYS A 313 -3.04 -12.65 17.75
N ALA A 314 -3.17 -12.69 16.42
CA ALA A 314 -2.87 -13.87 15.61
C ALA A 314 -1.38 -14.22 15.68
N ALA A 315 -0.50 -13.22 15.58
CA ALA A 315 0.95 -13.41 15.68
C ALA A 315 1.40 -13.99 17.04
N LYS A 316 0.66 -13.72 18.13
CA LYS A 316 1.00 -14.20 19.49
C LYS A 316 0.25 -15.48 19.90
N CYS A 317 -0.63 -16.02 19.06
CA CYS A 317 -1.39 -17.22 19.42
C CYS A 317 -0.51 -18.48 19.36
N PRO A 318 -0.28 -19.19 20.48
CA PRO A 318 0.60 -20.39 20.49
C PRO A 318 0.00 -21.56 19.72
N LYS A 319 -1.33 -21.64 19.67
CA LYS A 319 -2.08 -22.68 18.94
C LYS A 319 -2.36 -22.29 17.50
N LYS A 320 -1.98 -21.07 17.08
CA LYS A 320 -2.27 -20.52 15.75
C LYS A 320 -3.75 -20.66 15.33
N CYS A 321 -4.66 -20.62 16.30
CA CYS A 321 -6.11 -20.77 16.08
C CYS A 321 -6.82 -19.47 15.70
N ILE A 322 -6.08 -18.43 15.28
CA ILE A 322 -6.63 -17.13 14.92
C ILE A 322 -6.32 -16.89 13.45
N THR A 323 -7.36 -16.70 12.65
CA THR A 323 -7.25 -16.38 11.23
C THR A 323 -7.64 -14.91 11.00
N MET A 324 -7.13 -14.32 9.91
CA MET A 324 -7.46 -12.96 9.53
C MET A 324 -8.35 -13.03 8.28
N LYS A 325 -9.65 -12.87 8.46
CA LYS A 325 -10.64 -12.92 7.37
C LYS A 325 -10.93 -11.50 6.89
N VAL A 326 -11.23 -11.32 5.61
CA VAL A 326 -11.73 -10.04 5.09
C VAL A 326 -13.06 -9.76 5.78
N ARG A 327 -13.24 -8.54 6.28
CA ARG A 327 -14.50 -8.14 6.90
C ARG A 327 -15.52 -7.96 5.79
N GLU A 328 -16.52 -8.84 5.74
CA GLU A 328 -17.67 -8.70 4.85
C GLU A 328 -18.45 -7.45 5.27
N HIS A 329 -18.16 -6.32 4.63
CA HIS A 329 -18.91 -5.10 4.82
C HIS A 329 -19.57 -4.74 3.49
N THR A 330 -20.90 -4.70 3.44
CA THR A 330 -21.58 -3.95 2.38
C THR A 330 -21.38 -2.46 2.70
N ARG A 331 -20.55 -1.74 1.94
CA ARG A 331 -20.48 -0.27 2.00
C ARG A 331 -20.58 0.28 0.60
N ASP A 332 -21.43 1.29 0.43
CA ASP A 332 -21.41 2.11 -0.76
C ASP A 332 -20.10 2.90 -0.81
N ARG A 333 -19.72 3.32 -2.02
CA ARG A 333 -18.47 4.05 -2.29
C ARG A 333 -18.43 5.44 -1.61
N HIS A 334 -19.49 5.90 -0.92
CA HIS A 334 -19.70 7.30 -0.52
C HIS A 334 -20.03 7.49 0.98
N ALA A 335 -20.21 6.43 1.75
CA ALA A 335 -20.63 6.49 3.16
C ALA A 335 -19.49 6.86 4.12
N LYS A 336 -19.62 8.03 4.77
CA LYS A 336 -18.92 8.36 6.02
C LYS A 336 -19.46 7.46 7.14
N VAL A 337 -18.62 7.07 8.11
CA VAL A 337 -19.06 6.22 9.23
C VAL A 337 -20.13 6.94 10.07
N GLY A 338 -21.27 6.26 10.29
CA GLY A 338 -22.50 6.78 10.89
C GLY A 338 -23.76 6.51 10.05
N THR A 339 -23.61 6.12 8.78
CA THR A 339 -24.74 5.79 7.88
C THR A 339 -24.64 4.36 7.35
N THR A 340 -24.52 3.38 8.24
CA THR A 340 -24.95 2.02 7.91
C THR A 340 -26.48 2.02 7.77
N PRO A 341 -27.07 1.31 6.78
CA PRO A 341 -28.54 1.18 6.66
C PRO A 341 -29.18 0.49 7.86
N GLU A 342 -28.38 -0.14 8.71
CA GLU A 342 -28.79 -0.62 10.03
C GLU A 342 -28.04 0.13 11.12
N PRO A 343 -28.71 0.50 12.23
CA PRO A 343 -28.07 1.22 13.32
C PRO A 343 -27.00 0.33 13.94
N VAL A 344 -25.72 0.67 13.69
CA VAL A 344 -24.66 0.28 14.63
C VAL A 344 -24.97 1.08 15.89
N LEU A 345 -25.61 0.42 16.86
CA LEU A 345 -25.91 1.00 18.16
C LEU A 345 -24.62 1.64 18.68
N ALA A 346 -24.63 2.97 18.77
CA ALA A 346 -23.61 3.68 19.52
C ALA A 346 -23.70 3.13 20.94
N VAL A 347 -22.67 2.38 21.37
CA VAL A 347 -22.58 1.94 22.76
C VAL A 347 -22.54 3.22 23.59
N ASN A 348 -23.61 3.49 24.32
CA ASN A 348 -23.67 4.62 25.22
C ASN A 348 -22.50 4.48 26.21
N PRO A 349 -21.82 5.55 26.64
CA PRO A 349 -20.67 5.44 27.56
C PRO A 349 -20.98 4.69 28.86
N GLU A 350 -22.26 4.59 29.24
CA GLU A 350 -22.74 3.78 30.35
C GLU A 350 -22.90 2.29 29.98
N ASP A 351 -23.28 1.96 28.74
CA ASP A 351 -23.35 0.59 28.22
C ASP A 351 -21.95 -0.03 28.04
N ALA A 352 -20.91 0.79 27.84
CA ALA A 352 -19.52 0.34 27.81
C ALA A 352 -19.03 -0.18 29.18
N LYS A 353 -19.75 0.13 30.27
CA LYS A 353 -19.49 -0.40 31.62
C LYS A 353 -20.22 -1.73 31.87
N VAL A 354 -21.15 -2.11 30.99
CA VAL A 354 -21.87 -3.38 31.08
C VAL A 354 -21.11 -4.41 30.24
N LYS A 355 -20.73 -5.54 30.86
CA LYS A 355 -20.12 -6.66 30.12
C LYS A 355 -21.07 -7.05 28.97
N PRO A 356 -20.58 -7.15 27.72
CA PRO A 356 -21.44 -7.55 26.61
C PRO A 356 -22.03 -8.93 26.90
N ALA A 357 -23.36 -9.02 26.87
CA ALA A 357 -24.09 -10.27 27.01
C ALA A 357 -23.80 -11.15 25.78
N ARG A 358 -23.58 -12.44 26.01
CA ARG A 358 -23.38 -13.41 24.92
C ARG A 358 -24.69 -13.56 24.16
N THR A 359 -24.65 -13.59 22.83
CA THR A 359 -25.85 -13.90 22.04
C THR A 359 -26.25 -15.36 22.24
N PRO A 360 -27.53 -15.74 22.06
CA PRO A 360 -27.96 -17.14 22.18
C PRO A 360 -27.20 -18.09 21.24
N GLU A 361 -26.87 -17.62 20.03
CA GLU A 361 -26.02 -18.37 19.09
C GLU A 361 -24.58 -18.52 19.57
N MET A 362 -24.00 -17.48 20.19
CA MET A 362 -22.68 -17.56 20.83
C MET A 362 -22.67 -18.55 22.00
N GLU A 363 -23.69 -18.51 22.85
CA GLU A 363 -23.80 -19.43 23.99
C GLU A 363 -23.90 -20.89 23.53
N ALA A 364 -24.69 -21.16 22.49
CA ALA A 364 -24.78 -22.49 21.90
C ALA A 364 -23.43 -22.98 21.34
N LYS A 365 -22.71 -22.13 20.59
CA LYS A 365 -21.38 -22.47 20.05
C LYS A 365 -20.35 -22.71 21.16
N ILE A 366 -20.38 -21.89 22.22
CA ILE A 366 -19.49 -22.04 23.37
C ILE A 366 -19.81 -23.35 24.11
N GLN A 367 -21.08 -23.67 24.36
CA GLN A 367 -21.44 -24.94 25.00
C GLN A 367 -21.04 -26.16 24.17
N ALA A 368 -21.23 -26.11 22.85
CA ALA A 368 -20.77 -27.17 21.95
C ALA A 368 -19.25 -27.36 22.01
N ALA A 369 -18.47 -26.27 21.99
CA ALA A 369 -17.01 -26.33 22.09
C ALA A 369 -16.55 -26.86 23.47
N LEU A 370 -17.23 -26.49 24.56
CA LEU A 370 -16.94 -27.02 25.90
C LEU A 370 -17.26 -28.51 26.02
N ALA A 371 -18.38 -28.95 25.43
CA ALA A 371 -18.75 -30.36 25.39
C ALA A 371 -17.72 -31.16 24.57
N ALA A 372 -17.28 -30.64 23.41
CA ALA A 372 -16.24 -31.25 22.60
C ALA A 372 -14.89 -31.32 23.34
N LYS A 373 -14.52 -30.27 24.08
CA LYS A 373 -13.31 -30.25 24.91
C LYS A 373 -13.40 -31.25 26.05
N ALA A 374 -14.53 -31.31 26.76
CA ALA A 374 -14.77 -32.27 27.84
C ALA A 374 -14.71 -33.71 27.31
N ALA A 375 -15.28 -33.97 26.14
CA ALA A 375 -15.19 -35.28 25.48
C ALA A 375 -13.75 -35.66 25.12
N ARG A 376 -12.94 -34.71 24.61
CA ARG A 376 -11.52 -34.93 24.31
C ARG A 376 -10.68 -35.15 25.58
N GLU A 377 -10.98 -34.45 26.67
CA GLU A 377 -10.32 -34.64 27.97
C GLU A 377 -10.71 -35.98 28.61
N ALA A 378 -11.98 -36.38 28.51
CA ALA A 378 -12.47 -37.68 28.97
C ALA A 378 -11.85 -38.84 28.17
N ALA A 379 -11.72 -38.70 26.84
CA ALA A 379 -11.04 -39.68 26.00
C ALA A 379 -9.55 -39.85 26.39
N LYS A 380 -8.84 -38.73 26.63
CA LYS A 380 -7.45 -38.78 27.11
C LYS A 380 -7.30 -39.41 28.49
N GLN A 381 -8.27 -39.21 29.39
CA GLN A 381 -8.28 -39.86 30.71
C GLN A 381 -8.60 -41.36 30.62
N ALA A 382 -9.44 -41.77 29.68
CA ALA A 382 -9.72 -43.18 29.42
C ALA A 382 -8.52 -43.91 28.81
N ASP A 383 -7.78 -43.26 27.91
CA ASP A 383 -6.52 -43.78 27.36
C ASP A 383 -5.42 -43.88 28.44
N ALA A 384 -5.27 -42.85 29.29
CA ALA A 384 -4.29 -42.86 30.39
C ALA A 384 -4.57 -43.94 31.46
N LYS A 385 -5.84 -44.37 31.62
CA LYS A 385 -6.23 -45.41 32.59
C LYS A 385 -5.95 -46.82 32.05
N LYS A 386 -5.94 -46.99 30.71
CA LYS A 386 -5.58 -48.25 30.03
C LYS A 386 -4.09 -48.60 30.19
N ASP A 387 -3.23 -47.58 30.26
CA ASP A 387 -1.78 -47.77 30.43
C ASP A 387 -1.37 -48.13 31.88
N THR A 388 -2.27 -47.95 32.86
CA THR A 388 -2.01 -48.27 34.28
C THR A 388 -2.52 -49.65 34.73
N GLU A 389 -3.24 -50.39 33.89
CA GLU A 389 -3.81 -51.72 34.21
C GLU A 389 -3.11 -52.87 33.47
N THR A 390 -1.78 -52.80 33.29
CA THR A 390 -1.00 -53.99 32.91
C THR A 390 -0.49 -54.67 34.19
N PRO A 391 -0.87 -55.92 34.52
CA PRO A 391 -0.41 -56.58 35.73
C PRO A 391 1.08 -56.88 35.64
N ILE A 392 1.83 -56.46 36.65
CA ILE A 392 3.23 -56.87 36.87
C ILE A 392 3.23 -58.39 37.08
N GLN A 393 3.61 -59.16 36.06
CA GLN A 393 3.97 -60.56 36.24
C GLN A 393 5.41 -60.64 36.71
N THR A 394 5.56 -61.32 37.85
CA THR A 394 6.77 -61.63 38.61
C THR A 394 7.92 -62.19 37.77
N ALA A 395 9.09 -61.55 37.87
CA ALA A 395 10.38 -62.11 37.43
C ALA A 395 11.29 -62.31 38.65
N GLU A 396 11.09 -63.42 39.37
CA GLU A 396 12.05 -63.97 40.32
C GLU A 396 12.15 -65.48 40.09
N ALA A 397 13.11 -65.89 39.26
CA ALA A 397 13.81 -67.18 39.31
C ALA A 397 14.69 -67.33 38.05
N GLU A 398 15.97 -66.97 38.15
CA GLU A 398 17.10 -67.67 37.52
C GLU A 398 18.37 -66.83 37.69
N LYS A 399 19.18 -67.17 38.69
CA LYS A 399 20.65 -67.16 38.66
C LYS A 399 21.20 -67.72 39.96
N ALA A 400 21.37 -69.04 39.95
CA ALA A 400 22.38 -69.72 40.74
C ALA A 400 23.48 -70.15 39.77
N GLU A 401 24.55 -69.37 39.71
CA GLU A 401 25.94 -69.79 39.50
C GLU A 401 26.88 -68.67 39.96
#